data_AF-A0A9P1P0A6-F1
#
_entry.id   AF-A0A9P1P0A6-F1
#
_cell.length_a   1.000
_cell.length_b   1.000
_cell.length_c   1.000
_cell.angle_alpha   90.00
_cell.angle_beta   90.00
_cell.angle_gamma   90.00
#
_symmetry.space_group_name_H-M   'P 1'
#
loop_
_entity.id
_entity.type
_entity.pdbx_description
1 polymer ?
#
loop_
_entity_poly.entity_id
_entity_poly.type
_entity_poly.pdbx_seq_one_letter_code
_entity_poly.pdbx_strand_id
1 'polypeptide(L)'
;MNCTSILQQNHLREKRLQFIRAHQTAFEVEPVFPLQLFEDFVVSVEGDCTIEASCKVESDHLIASRFLLFFQEMTQSWPQKLDQAFRFFHQTENQVDVHLDYGLLQHFLGNDFDFSKMSVLSTGIDLRQNLADSSLKMHITIEDYPEKIATAFSLAKLPRDNFHQILLSSVSLIGFDFYLDGRSEIELYASLKEEEFNSPHVQSFLASIFCASALKPLGASSSFYMGLSIANENPVLYYLLKNKQELQNYFRLNDMGNRVHSFYNQQEILPHAWVGVAEQELQQGRIENIRLYYYQRFAAGMTG
;
A
#
# COMPACT_ATOMS: atom_id res chain seq x y z
N MET A 1 -0.19 1.52 35.16
CA MET A 1 0.85 1.41 34.11
C MET A 1 2.21 1.28 34.78
N ASN A 2 3.02 0.30 34.39
CA ASN A 2 4.36 0.07 34.95
C ASN A 2 5.39 0.95 34.21
N CYS A 3 6.41 1.49 34.89
CA CYS A 3 7.41 2.40 34.32
C CYS A 3 8.08 1.81 33.05
N THR A 4 8.29 0.49 33.02
CA THR A 4 8.82 -0.25 31.88
C THR A 4 7.94 -0.17 30.63
N SER A 5 6.61 -0.16 30.79
CA SER A 5 5.68 -0.09 29.64
C SER A 5 5.66 1.29 28.97
N ILE A 6 5.83 2.36 29.75
CA ILE A 6 5.88 3.74 29.24
C ILE A 6 7.17 3.97 28.45
N LEU A 7 8.32 3.49 28.97
CA LEU A 7 9.60 3.59 28.28
C LEU A 7 9.60 2.83 26.95
N GLN A 8 9.02 1.63 26.92
CA GLN A 8 8.87 0.85 25.68
C GLN A 8 8.00 1.58 24.65
N GLN A 9 6.87 2.17 25.06
CA GLN A 9 6.01 2.93 24.17
C GLN A 9 6.71 4.17 23.60
N ASN A 10 7.43 4.93 24.44
CA ASN A 10 8.18 6.10 23.97
C ASN A 10 9.30 5.71 22.99
N HIS A 11 9.99 4.60 23.25
CA HIS A 11 11.02 4.08 22.34
C HIS A 11 10.43 3.66 20.98
N LEU A 12 9.26 3.01 20.97
CA LEU A 12 8.58 2.65 19.73
C LEU A 12 8.14 3.89 18.93
N ARG A 13 7.59 4.91 19.60
CA ARG A 13 7.22 6.19 18.97
C ARG A 13 8.42 6.83 18.28
N GLU A 14 9.56 6.92 18.96
CA GLU A 14 10.78 7.50 18.40
C GLU A 14 11.31 6.68 17.21
N LYS A 15 11.35 5.35 17.33
CA LYS A 15 11.78 4.46 16.22
C LYS A 15 10.93 4.63 14.96
N ARG A 16 9.61 4.84 15.11
CA ARG A 16 8.71 5.08 13.96
C ARG A 16 9.05 6.38 13.24
N LEU A 17 9.25 7.46 14.00
CA LEU A 17 9.67 8.74 13.44
C LEU A 17 11.04 8.65 12.77
N GLN A 18 11.98 7.93 13.37
CA GLN A 18 13.31 7.71 12.79
C GLN A 18 13.23 6.99 11.44
N PHE A 19 12.37 5.98 11.29
CA PHE A 19 12.17 5.30 10.02
C PHE A 19 11.62 6.23 8.93
N ILE A 20 10.60 7.03 9.26
CA ILE A 20 10.02 8.02 8.34
C ILE A 20 11.07 9.07 7.93
N ARG A 21 11.81 9.62 8.91
CA ARG A 21 12.82 10.67 8.68
C ARG A 21 14.05 10.18 7.95
N ALA A 22 14.45 8.93 8.15
CA ALA A 22 15.53 8.32 7.39
C ALA A 22 15.15 8.22 5.90
N HIS A 23 13.91 7.84 5.59
CA HIS A 23 13.40 7.84 4.22
C HIS A 23 13.36 9.25 3.63
N GLN A 24 12.78 10.22 4.37
CA GLN A 24 12.72 11.62 3.93
C GLN A 24 14.12 12.17 3.61
N THR A 25 15.09 11.95 4.50
CA THR A 25 16.46 12.44 4.34
C THR A 25 17.16 11.79 3.14
N ALA A 26 17.01 10.48 2.96
CA ALA A 26 17.68 9.75 1.89
C ALA A 26 17.23 10.17 0.47
N PHE A 27 15.97 10.59 0.37
CA PHE A 27 15.32 10.94 -0.90
C PHE A 27 14.94 12.42 -1.00
N GLU A 28 15.50 13.26 -0.13
CA GLU A 28 15.35 14.73 -0.18
C GLU A 28 13.88 15.17 -0.21
N VAL A 29 13.04 14.46 0.56
CA VAL A 29 11.62 14.78 0.68
C VAL A 29 11.48 16.07 1.49
N GLU A 30 10.98 17.12 0.84
CA GLU A 30 10.56 18.32 1.54
C GLU A 30 9.34 18.02 2.43
N PRO A 31 9.25 18.62 3.64
CA PRO A 31 8.10 18.47 4.52
C PRO A 31 6.89 19.21 3.94
N VAL A 32 6.21 18.56 3.00
CA VAL A 32 4.96 19.03 2.39
C VAL A 32 3.76 18.64 3.25
N PHE A 33 2.74 19.49 3.30
CA PHE A 33 1.49 19.17 4.01
C PHE A 33 0.81 17.94 3.36
N PRO A 34 0.18 17.03 4.14
CA PRO A 34 0.07 16.93 5.60
C PRO A 34 1.12 16.03 6.31
N LEU A 35 2.39 16.01 5.89
CA LEU A 35 3.40 15.09 6.45
C LEU A 35 3.54 15.14 7.98
N GLN A 36 3.51 16.34 8.59
CA GLN A 36 3.56 16.47 10.04
C GLN A 36 2.34 15.86 10.73
N LEU A 37 1.14 16.01 10.17
CA LEU A 37 -0.08 15.39 10.72
C LEU A 37 0.00 13.87 10.64
N PHE A 38 0.63 13.34 9.58
CA PHE A 38 0.89 11.90 9.48
C PHE A 38 1.90 11.42 10.53
N GLU A 39 2.99 12.17 10.78
CA GLU A 39 3.93 11.87 11.87
C GLU A 39 3.22 11.84 13.24
N ASP A 40 2.38 12.84 13.51
CA ASP A 40 1.59 12.93 14.74
C ASP A 40 0.61 11.75 14.88
N PHE A 41 -0.05 11.38 13.78
CA PHE A 41 -0.92 10.21 13.71
C PHE A 41 -0.17 8.92 14.05
N VAL A 42 1.00 8.68 13.42
CA VAL A 42 1.83 7.48 13.66
C VAL A 42 2.29 7.36 15.11
N VAL A 43 2.59 8.49 15.76
CA VAL A 43 2.98 8.55 17.18
C VAL A 43 1.78 8.30 18.11
N SER A 44 0.57 8.70 17.69
CA SER A 44 -0.67 8.49 18.43
C SER A 44 -1.13 7.03 18.45
N VAL A 45 -0.71 6.21 17.47
CA VAL A 45 -1.06 4.78 17.43
C VAL A 45 -0.35 4.05 18.56
N GLU A 46 -1.11 3.46 19.48
CA GLU A 46 -0.56 2.62 20.54
C GLU A 46 -0.49 1.16 20.09
N GLY A 47 0.49 0.41 20.62
CA GLY A 47 0.67 -1.01 20.29
C GLY A 47 1.48 -1.25 19.03
N ASP A 48 1.41 -2.47 18.52
CA ASP A 48 2.20 -2.91 17.38
C ASP A 48 1.68 -2.30 16.07
N CYS A 49 2.60 -1.93 15.18
CA CYS A 49 2.25 -1.47 13.84
C CYS A 49 3.35 -1.85 12.85
N THR A 50 3.03 -1.76 11.57
CA THR A 50 4.03 -1.78 10.50
C THR A 50 3.93 -0.48 9.73
N ILE A 51 5.06 0.14 9.40
CA ILE A 51 5.08 1.31 8.52
C ILE A 51 5.65 0.86 7.18
N GLU A 52 4.93 1.16 6.12
CA GLU A 52 5.45 1.13 4.76
C GLU A 52 5.97 2.52 4.40
N ALA A 53 7.14 2.57 3.79
CA ALA A 53 7.66 3.73 3.09
C ALA A 53 7.91 3.32 1.63
N SER A 54 7.46 4.15 0.68
CA SER A 54 7.53 3.79 -0.73
C SER A 54 8.05 4.91 -1.62
N CYS A 55 8.58 4.51 -2.77
CA CYS A 55 9.00 5.41 -3.83
C CYS A 55 8.26 5.08 -5.11
N LYS A 56 7.71 6.09 -5.77
CA LYS A 56 7.26 6.01 -7.17
C LYS A 56 8.33 6.68 -8.03
N VAL A 57 8.95 5.88 -8.89
CA VAL A 57 9.95 6.31 -9.87
C VAL A 57 9.22 6.51 -11.20
N GLU A 58 9.41 7.67 -11.80
CA GLU A 58 8.89 8.04 -13.11
C GLU A 58 10.03 8.61 -13.95
N SER A 59 10.72 7.74 -14.70
CA SER A 59 11.98 8.06 -15.37
C SER A 59 13.03 8.57 -14.36
N ASP A 60 13.45 9.83 -14.48
CA ASP A 60 14.39 10.50 -13.57
C ASP A 60 13.71 11.21 -12.39
N HIS A 61 12.37 11.23 -12.36
CA HIS A 61 11.60 11.81 -11.25
C HIS A 61 11.35 10.79 -10.14
N LEU A 62 11.45 11.24 -8.88
CA LEU A 62 11.24 10.43 -7.70
C LEU A 62 10.19 11.07 -6.79
N ILE A 63 9.10 10.35 -6.54
CA ILE A 63 8.07 10.71 -5.58
C ILE A 63 8.24 9.81 -4.35
N ALA A 64 8.75 10.37 -3.26
CA ALA A 64 9.14 9.65 -2.05
C ALA A 64 8.40 10.11 -0.77
N SER A 65 7.47 11.07 -0.86
CA SER A 65 6.63 11.44 0.30
C SER A 65 5.43 10.49 0.43
N ARG A 66 5.70 9.18 0.59
CA ARG A 66 4.69 8.13 0.52
C ARG A 66 4.83 7.15 1.68
N PHE A 67 3.84 7.14 2.56
CA PHE A 67 3.87 6.33 3.77
C PHE A 67 2.51 5.73 4.07
N LEU A 68 2.49 4.50 4.58
CA LEU A 68 1.28 3.89 5.15
C LEU A 68 1.61 3.32 6.53
N LEU A 69 0.68 3.48 7.47
CA LEU A 69 0.67 2.71 8.70
C LEU A 69 -0.33 1.56 8.56
N PHE A 70 0.14 0.35 8.84
CA PHE A 70 -0.67 -0.86 8.94
C PHE A 70 -0.94 -1.13 10.42
N PHE A 71 -2.21 -1.08 10.81
CA PHE A 71 -2.63 -1.45 12.15
C PHE A 71 -2.40 -2.95 12.35
N GLN A 72 -1.72 -3.33 13.44
CA GLN A 72 -1.60 -4.74 13.83
C GLN A 72 -2.63 -5.07 14.91
N GLU A 73 -2.90 -6.35 15.11
CA GLU A 73 -3.76 -6.80 16.21
C GLU A 73 -3.03 -6.65 17.55
N MET A 74 -3.73 -6.16 18.57
CA MET A 74 -3.59 -6.63 19.97
C MET A 74 -4.57 -5.92 20.93
N THR A 75 -5.09 -4.72 20.62
CA THR A 75 -5.85 -3.94 21.64
C THR A 75 -7.10 -3.21 21.16
N GLN A 76 -7.19 -2.87 19.87
CA GLN A 76 -8.31 -2.10 19.31
C GLN A 76 -9.12 -2.93 18.31
N SER A 77 -10.43 -2.78 18.35
CA SER A 77 -11.32 -3.32 17.33
C SER A 77 -11.15 -2.58 15.99
N TRP A 78 -11.51 -3.21 14.88
CA TRP A 78 -11.44 -2.57 13.56
C TRP A 78 -12.18 -1.21 13.49
N PRO A 79 -13.39 -1.05 14.06
CA PRO A 79 -14.05 0.25 14.13
C PRO A 79 -13.23 1.32 14.86
N GLN A 80 -12.52 0.96 15.94
CA GLN A 80 -11.69 1.92 16.69
C GLN A 80 -10.46 2.36 15.88
N LYS A 81 -9.84 1.44 15.15
CA LYS A 81 -8.72 1.75 14.26
C LYS A 81 -9.17 2.64 13.09
N LEU A 82 -10.36 2.36 12.54
CA LEU A 82 -10.96 3.16 11.48
C LEU A 82 -11.32 4.58 11.98
N ASP A 83 -11.89 4.72 13.17
CA ASP A 83 -12.10 6.03 13.81
C ASP A 83 -10.79 6.81 13.98
N GLN A 84 -9.71 6.13 14.38
CA GLN A 84 -8.40 6.79 14.49
C GLN A 84 -7.87 7.27 13.14
N ALA A 85 -8.06 6.49 12.07
CA ALA A 85 -7.73 6.93 10.71
C ALA A 85 -8.59 8.14 10.29
N PHE A 86 -9.90 8.14 10.58
CA PHE A 86 -10.78 9.26 10.28
C PHE A 86 -10.43 10.53 11.06
N ARG A 87 -9.97 10.42 12.31
CA ARG A 87 -9.48 11.58 13.06
C ARG A 87 -8.29 12.25 12.37
N PHE A 88 -7.36 11.46 11.82
CA PHE A 88 -6.26 11.97 11.00
C PHE A 88 -6.77 12.66 9.73
N PHE A 89 -7.74 12.06 9.03
CA PHE A 89 -8.31 12.65 7.81
C PHE A 89 -9.03 13.97 8.11
N HIS A 90 -9.81 14.01 9.19
CA HIS A 90 -10.50 15.22 9.63
C HIS A 90 -9.53 16.34 10.05
N GLN A 91 -8.41 16.00 10.70
CA GLN A 91 -7.35 16.98 10.99
C GLN A 91 -6.75 17.57 9.71
N THR A 92 -6.60 16.76 8.67
CA THR A 92 -6.12 17.22 7.35
C THR A 92 -7.14 18.12 6.66
N GLU A 93 -8.43 17.77 6.71
CA GLU A 93 -9.53 18.53 6.11
C GLU A 93 -9.78 19.90 6.77
N ASN A 94 -9.31 20.11 8.00
CA ASN A 94 -9.40 21.42 8.67
C ASN A 94 -8.48 22.50 8.07
N GLN A 95 -7.61 22.14 7.13
CA GLN A 95 -6.76 23.08 6.41
C GLN A 95 -7.52 23.78 5.28
N VAL A 96 -7.20 25.05 5.03
CA VAL A 96 -7.76 25.81 3.90
C VAL A 96 -7.43 25.12 2.58
N ASP A 97 -8.39 25.11 1.65
CA ASP A 97 -8.29 24.51 0.31
C ASP A 97 -8.16 22.98 0.28
N VAL A 98 -8.42 22.30 1.39
CA VAL A 98 -8.57 20.84 1.43
C VAL A 98 -10.05 20.45 1.44
N HIS A 99 -10.42 19.53 0.55
CA HIS A 99 -11.72 18.90 0.54
C HIS A 99 -11.55 17.40 0.32
N LEU A 100 -12.16 16.55 1.15
CA LEU A 100 -12.08 15.10 1.00
C LEU A 100 -13.45 14.54 0.63
N ASP A 101 -13.53 13.78 -0.46
CA ASP A 101 -14.74 13.06 -0.86
C ASP A 101 -14.73 11.64 -0.30
N TYR A 102 -15.57 11.39 0.69
CA TYR A 102 -15.73 10.08 1.33
C TYR A 102 -16.77 9.17 0.64
N GLY A 103 -17.41 9.62 -0.44
CA GLY A 103 -18.57 8.96 -1.04
C GLY A 103 -18.33 7.49 -1.41
N LEU A 104 -17.18 7.18 -2.01
CA LEU A 104 -16.81 5.80 -2.37
C LEU A 104 -16.68 4.90 -1.13
N LEU A 105 -15.96 5.36 -0.10
CA LEU A 105 -15.76 4.60 1.13
C LEU A 105 -17.07 4.44 1.91
N GLN A 106 -17.89 5.51 2.02
CA GLN A 106 -19.19 5.45 2.67
C GLN A 106 -20.13 4.46 1.99
N HIS A 107 -20.16 4.43 0.66
CA HIS A 107 -20.98 3.46 -0.08
C HIS A 107 -20.47 2.03 0.09
N PHE A 108 -19.15 1.83 0.09
CA PHE A 108 -18.55 0.50 0.32
C PHE A 108 -18.89 -0.02 1.73
N LEU A 109 -18.68 0.79 2.76
CA LEU A 109 -18.99 0.42 4.14
C LEU A 109 -20.50 0.19 4.30
N GLY A 110 -21.34 1.12 3.83
CA GLY A 110 -22.78 1.06 4.07
C GLY A 110 -23.11 1.12 5.57
N ASN A 111 -24.31 0.66 5.93
CA ASN A 111 -24.79 0.70 7.32
C ASN A 111 -24.61 -0.62 8.09
N ASP A 112 -24.17 -1.67 7.40
CA ASP A 112 -24.20 -3.06 7.85
C ASP A 112 -22.86 -3.78 7.61
N PHE A 113 -21.77 -3.01 7.53
CA PHE A 113 -20.44 -3.57 7.33
C PHE A 113 -20.06 -4.55 8.45
N ASP A 114 -19.81 -5.80 8.09
CA ASP A 114 -19.33 -6.81 9.04
C ASP A 114 -17.81 -6.69 9.24
N PHE A 115 -17.42 -5.95 10.28
CA PHE A 115 -16.02 -5.77 10.65
C PHE A 115 -15.30 -7.08 11.01
N SER A 116 -16.01 -8.16 11.34
CA SER A 116 -15.36 -9.46 11.61
C SER A 116 -14.70 -10.07 10.37
N LYS A 117 -15.07 -9.57 9.19
CA LYS A 117 -14.49 -9.98 7.89
C LYS A 117 -13.24 -9.22 7.51
N MET A 118 -12.86 -8.17 8.25
CA MET A 118 -11.61 -7.44 7.98
C MET A 118 -10.41 -8.16 8.56
N SER A 119 -9.33 -8.26 7.78
CA SER A 119 -8.05 -8.78 8.26
C SER A 119 -6.91 -7.75 8.19
N VAL A 120 -7.03 -6.70 7.38
CA VAL A 120 -6.06 -5.61 7.30
C VAL A 120 -6.76 -4.27 7.21
N LEU A 121 -6.22 -3.29 7.94
CA LEU A 121 -6.48 -1.87 7.75
C LEU A 121 -5.14 -1.14 7.68
N SER A 122 -4.97 -0.34 6.63
CA SER A 122 -3.86 0.63 6.56
C SER A 122 -4.37 2.02 6.18
N THR A 123 -3.64 3.04 6.60
CA THR A 123 -3.91 4.43 6.22
C THR A 123 -2.62 5.23 6.11
N GLY A 124 -2.59 6.25 5.27
CA GLY A 124 -1.46 7.15 5.17
C GLY A 124 -1.56 8.16 4.04
N ILE A 125 -0.43 8.43 3.40
CA ILE A 125 -0.22 9.60 2.55
C ILE A 125 0.57 9.27 1.27
N ASP A 126 0.28 9.99 0.19
CA ASP A 126 1.10 10.13 -1.02
C ASP A 126 1.10 11.61 -1.39
N LEU A 127 2.20 12.31 -1.07
CA LEU A 127 2.27 13.76 -1.13
C LEU A 127 3.09 14.23 -2.32
N ARG A 128 2.62 15.33 -2.91
CA ARG A 128 3.18 15.99 -4.08
C ARG A 128 3.45 17.45 -3.76
N GLN A 129 4.24 18.09 -4.61
CA GLN A 129 4.48 19.54 -4.52
C GLN A 129 3.20 20.35 -4.77
N ASN A 130 2.35 19.87 -5.68
CA ASN A 130 1.01 20.40 -5.86
C ASN A 130 0.07 19.76 -4.84
N LEU A 131 -0.58 20.59 -4.01
CA LEU A 131 -1.52 20.14 -2.98
C LEU A 131 -2.65 19.30 -3.58
N ALA A 132 -3.19 19.70 -4.74
CA ALA A 132 -4.29 19.00 -5.41
C ALA A 132 -3.94 17.58 -5.88
N ASP A 133 -2.66 17.30 -6.09
CA ASP A 133 -2.17 15.97 -6.49
C ASP A 133 -1.76 15.10 -5.30
N SER A 134 -1.77 15.66 -4.09
CA SER A 134 -1.55 14.91 -2.86
C SER A 134 -2.82 14.16 -2.47
N SER A 135 -2.65 13.00 -1.83
CA SER A 135 -3.78 12.17 -1.40
C SER A 135 -3.54 11.53 -0.05
N LEU A 136 -4.63 11.38 0.71
CA LEU A 136 -4.71 10.41 1.80
C LEU A 136 -5.08 9.05 1.21
N LYS A 137 -4.56 7.97 1.79
CA LYS A 137 -4.77 6.60 1.30
C LYS A 137 -5.35 5.73 2.40
N MET A 138 -6.25 4.81 2.06
CA MET A 138 -6.75 3.78 2.97
C MET A 138 -6.82 2.46 2.24
N HIS A 139 -6.42 1.36 2.89
CA HIS A 139 -6.64 0.03 2.34
C HIS A 139 -7.33 -0.87 3.36
N ILE A 140 -8.30 -1.65 2.87
CA ILE A 140 -9.10 -2.59 3.65
C ILE A 140 -8.98 -3.96 2.99
N THR A 141 -8.47 -4.95 3.72
CA THR A 141 -8.56 -6.36 3.30
C THR A 141 -9.76 -7.01 3.96
N ILE A 142 -10.58 -7.68 3.15
CA ILE A 142 -11.73 -8.47 3.58
C ILE A 142 -11.56 -9.94 3.19
N GLU A 143 -12.09 -10.82 4.01
CA GLU A 143 -12.10 -12.27 3.82
C GLU A 143 -13.54 -12.79 3.84
N ASP A 144 -13.88 -13.72 2.96
CA ASP A 144 -15.21 -14.35 2.88
C ASP A 144 -16.39 -13.36 2.93
N TYR A 145 -16.30 -12.29 2.12
CA TYR A 145 -17.30 -11.21 2.07
C TYR A 145 -17.72 -10.84 0.63
N PRO A 146 -18.33 -11.78 -0.12
CA PRO A 146 -18.62 -11.62 -1.56
C PRO A 146 -19.54 -10.44 -1.89
N GLU A 147 -20.45 -10.08 -1.00
CA GLU A 147 -21.35 -8.92 -1.19
C GLU A 147 -20.58 -7.59 -1.25
N LYS A 148 -19.61 -7.39 -0.36
CA LYS A 148 -18.78 -6.17 -0.36
C LYS A 148 -17.80 -6.15 -1.51
N ILE A 149 -17.30 -7.31 -1.95
CA ILE A 149 -16.53 -7.42 -3.19
C ILE A 149 -17.40 -6.97 -4.38
N ALA A 150 -18.63 -7.49 -4.51
CA ALA A 150 -19.54 -7.08 -5.59
C ALA A 150 -19.86 -5.57 -5.55
N THR A 151 -20.01 -5.01 -4.35
CA THR A 151 -20.18 -3.56 -4.14
C THR A 151 -18.95 -2.79 -4.63
N ALA A 152 -17.74 -3.23 -4.27
CA ALA A 152 -16.49 -2.61 -4.67
C ALA A 152 -16.30 -2.65 -6.20
N PHE A 153 -16.64 -3.76 -6.87
CA PHE A 153 -16.63 -3.85 -8.34
C PHE A 153 -17.59 -2.86 -8.99
N SER A 154 -18.79 -2.68 -8.43
CA SER A 154 -19.77 -1.71 -8.91
C SER A 154 -19.24 -0.28 -8.76
N LEU A 155 -18.64 0.04 -7.61
CA LEU A 155 -18.06 1.36 -7.34
C LEU A 155 -16.85 1.67 -8.23
N ALA A 156 -15.99 0.69 -8.47
CA ALA A 156 -14.85 0.79 -9.36
C ALA A 156 -15.23 0.84 -10.85
N LYS A 157 -16.53 0.67 -11.17
CA LYS A 157 -17.07 0.68 -12.56
C LYS A 157 -16.33 -0.29 -13.49
N LEU A 158 -15.86 -1.41 -12.94
CA LEU A 158 -15.11 -2.40 -13.70
C LEU A 158 -16.03 -3.14 -14.68
N PRO A 159 -15.56 -3.46 -15.90
CA PRO A 159 -16.36 -4.16 -16.89
C PRO A 159 -16.68 -5.60 -16.42
N ARG A 160 -17.85 -6.09 -16.83
CA ARG A 160 -18.24 -7.49 -16.66
C ARG A 160 -17.81 -8.28 -17.88
N ASP A 161 -16.52 -8.56 -17.97
CA ASP A 161 -15.93 -9.37 -19.03
C ASP A 161 -15.94 -10.88 -18.70
N ASN A 162 -15.28 -11.68 -19.55
CA ASN A 162 -15.19 -13.13 -19.39
C ASN A 162 -14.40 -13.55 -18.13
N PHE A 163 -13.61 -12.65 -17.54
CA PHE A 163 -12.80 -12.92 -16.35
C PHE A 163 -13.46 -12.42 -15.07
N HIS A 164 -14.59 -11.70 -15.17
CA HIS A 164 -15.30 -11.11 -14.04
C HIS A 164 -15.51 -12.06 -12.86
N GLN A 165 -15.93 -13.31 -13.10
CA GLN A 165 -16.15 -14.29 -12.02
C GLN A 165 -14.86 -14.71 -11.32
N ILE A 166 -13.77 -14.89 -12.08
CA ILE A 166 -12.46 -15.22 -11.53
C ILE A 166 -11.98 -14.05 -10.67
N LEU A 167 -12.07 -12.82 -11.20
CA LEU A 167 -11.66 -11.61 -10.48
C LEU A 167 -12.48 -11.38 -9.20
N LEU A 168 -13.79 -11.59 -9.23
CA LEU A 168 -14.65 -11.52 -8.04
C LEU A 168 -14.19 -12.48 -6.94
N SER A 169 -13.74 -13.68 -7.31
CA SER A 169 -13.27 -14.68 -6.33
C SER A 169 -11.85 -14.42 -5.81
N SER A 170 -11.07 -13.58 -6.50
CA SER A 170 -9.65 -13.34 -6.17
C SER A 170 -9.40 -11.99 -5.50
N VAL A 171 -10.34 -11.04 -5.56
CA VAL A 171 -10.19 -9.73 -4.88
C VAL A 171 -10.31 -9.89 -3.37
N SER A 172 -9.30 -9.42 -2.65
CA SER A 172 -9.29 -9.42 -1.17
C SER A 172 -8.96 -8.05 -0.59
N LEU A 173 -8.20 -7.22 -1.29
CA LEU A 173 -7.80 -5.87 -0.86
C LEU A 173 -8.53 -4.81 -1.70
N ILE A 174 -9.03 -3.77 -1.02
CA ILE A 174 -9.68 -2.60 -1.60
C ILE A 174 -8.92 -1.36 -1.12
N GLY A 175 -8.41 -0.57 -2.07
CA GLY A 175 -7.75 0.70 -1.84
C GLY A 175 -8.67 1.88 -2.13
N PHE A 176 -8.56 2.93 -1.33
CA PHE A 176 -9.23 4.20 -1.49
C PHE A 176 -8.21 5.33 -1.44
N ASP A 177 -8.22 6.19 -2.45
CA ASP A 177 -7.40 7.38 -2.52
C ASP A 177 -8.31 8.62 -2.42
N PHE A 178 -7.97 9.52 -1.50
CA PHE A 178 -8.70 10.75 -1.22
C PHE A 178 -7.77 11.92 -1.55
N TYR A 179 -7.88 12.44 -2.77
CA TYR A 179 -7.09 13.60 -3.18
C TYR A 179 -7.56 14.83 -2.42
N LEU A 180 -6.63 15.73 -2.10
CA LEU A 180 -6.93 16.90 -1.26
C LEU A 180 -7.81 17.94 -1.96
N ASP A 181 -8.07 17.81 -3.26
CA ASP A 181 -8.94 18.67 -4.06
C ASP A 181 -10.39 18.17 -4.20
N GLY A 182 -10.75 17.09 -3.49
CA GLY A 182 -12.09 16.51 -3.49
C GLY A 182 -12.29 15.38 -4.49
N ARG A 183 -11.27 15.00 -5.27
CA ARG A 183 -11.34 13.76 -6.06
C ARG A 183 -11.17 12.54 -5.16
N SER A 184 -11.86 11.46 -5.48
CA SER A 184 -11.71 10.16 -4.83
C SER A 184 -11.58 9.04 -5.86
N GLU A 185 -10.75 8.05 -5.55
CA GLU A 185 -10.54 6.86 -6.39
C GLU A 185 -10.65 5.59 -5.56
N ILE A 186 -11.07 4.51 -6.21
CA ILE A 186 -11.12 3.16 -5.64
C ILE A 186 -10.33 2.22 -6.55
N GLU A 187 -9.48 1.38 -5.96
CA GLU A 187 -8.72 0.33 -6.65
C GLU A 187 -8.99 -1.02 -5.99
N LEU A 188 -9.21 -2.06 -6.81
CA LEU A 188 -9.39 -3.43 -6.33
C LEU A 188 -8.16 -4.24 -6.66
N TYR A 189 -7.71 -5.08 -5.74
CA TYR A 189 -6.53 -5.91 -5.95
C TYR A 189 -6.92 -7.38 -5.98
N ALA A 190 -6.90 -7.95 -7.18
CA ALA A 190 -7.06 -9.39 -7.37
C ALA A 190 -5.75 -10.07 -6.96
N SER A 191 -5.83 -10.94 -5.95
CA SER A 191 -4.67 -11.52 -5.27
C SER A 191 -4.50 -13.01 -5.55
N LEU A 192 -3.25 -13.43 -5.68
CA LEU A 192 -2.82 -14.83 -5.66
C LEU A 192 -1.74 -15.01 -4.61
N LYS A 193 -1.83 -16.10 -3.85
CA LYS A 193 -0.81 -16.54 -2.90
C LYS A 193 0.18 -17.51 -3.55
N GLU A 194 1.34 -17.68 -2.92
CA GLU A 194 2.42 -18.52 -3.44
C GLU A 194 1.97 -19.96 -3.75
N GLU A 195 1.15 -20.55 -2.88
CA GLU A 195 0.61 -21.90 -3.04
C GLU A 195 -0.26 -22.06 -4.30
N GLU A 196 -0.80 -20.96 -4.83
CA GLU A 196 -1.68 -20.95 -6.00
C GLU A 196 -0.89 -20.83 -7.32
N PHE A 197 0.34 -20.31 -7.30
CA PHE A 197 1.14 -20.02 -8.51
C PHE A 197 1.39 -21.26 -9.37
N ASN A 198 1.43 -22.44 -8.76
CA ASN A 198 1.69 -23.72 -9.45
C ASN A 198 0.40 -24.48 -9.83
N SER A 199 -0.78 -23.93 -9.53
CA SER A 199 -2.05 -24.52 -9.96
C SER A 199 -2.16 -24.47 -11.48
N PRO A 200 -2.42 -25.59 -12.18
CA PRO A 200 -2.54 -25.60 -13.65
C PRO A 200 -3.60 -24.63 -14.17
N HIS A 201 -4.69 -24.44 -13.43
CA HIS A 201 -5.74 -23.49 -13.81
C HIS A 201 -5.25 -22.04 -13.71
N VAL A 202 -4.56 -21.70 -12.61
CA VAL A 202 -3.98 -20.37 -12.40
C VAL A 202 -2.90 -20.07 -13.42
N GLN A 203 -2.00 -21.02 -13.70
CA GLN A 203 -0.96 -20.86 -14.72
C GLN A 203 -1.55 -20.63 -16.11
N SER A 204 -2.57 -21.41 -16.49
CA SER A 204 -3.28 -21.25 -17.76
C SER A 204 -3.95 -19.87 -17.86
N PHE A 205 -4.63 -19.44 -16.78
CA PHE A 205 -5.23 -18.11 -16.70
C PHE A 205 -4.18 -17.00 -16.86
N LEU A 206 -3.13 -17.01 -16.03
CA LEU A 206 -2.07 -16.00 -16.07
C LEU A 206 -1.37 -15.95 -17.43
N ALA A 207 -1.07 -17.11 -18.05
CA ALA A 207 -0.45 -17.17 -19.37
C ALA A 207 -1.38 -16.73 -20.51
N SER A 208 -2.70 -16.72 -20.28
CA SER A 208 -3.68 -16.23 -21.27
C SER A 208 -3.81 -14.70 -21.28
N ILE A 209 -3.40 -14.03 -20.19
CA ILE A 209 -3.54 -12.57 -20.03
C ILE A 209 -2.21 -11.83 -19.99
N PHE A 210 -1.12 -12.46 -19.54
CA PHE A 210 0.18 -11.83 -19.37
C PHE A 210 1.27 -12.48 -20.21
N CYS A 211 2.22 -11.67 -20.65
CA CYS A 211 3.43 -12.15 -21.29
C CYS A 211 4.35 -12.89 -20.30
N ALA A 212 5.23 -13.75 -20.82
CA ALA A 212 6.17 -14.51 -19.99
C ALA A 212 7.08 -13.63 -19.12
N SER A 213 7.39 -12.40 -19.54
CA SER A 213 8.22 -11.48 -18.75
C SER A 213 7.54 -11.04 -17.45
N ALA A 214 6.22 -10.84 -17.46
CA ALA A 214 5.43 -10.51 -16.29
C ALA A 214 5.28 -11.69 -15.30
N LEU A 215 5.44 -12.92 -15.77
CA LEU A 215 5.32 -14.11 -14.91
C LEU A 215 6.64 -14.51 -14.24
N LYS A 216 7.80 -14.06 -14.77
CA LYS A 216 9.12 -14.41 -14.21
C LYS A 216 9.29 -14.05 -12.73
N PRO A 217 8.88 -12.86 -12.24
CA PRO A 217 9.11 -12.48 -10.85
C PRO A 217 8.31 -13.33 -9.84
N LEU A 218 7.30 -14.09 -10.28
CA LEU A 218 6.54 -14.98 -9.40
C LEU A 218 7.42 -16.01 -8.69
N GLY A 219 8.53 -16.45 -9.31
CA GLY A 219 9.47 -17.40 -8.70
C GLY A 219 10.12 -16.91 -7.40
N ALA A 220 10.25 -15.60 -7.22
CA ALA A 220 10.77 -14.97 -5.99
C ALA A 220 9.69 -14.33 -5.11
N SER A 221 8.43 -14.43 -5.53
CA SER A 221 7.32 -13.76 -4.85
C SER A 221 6.57 -14.71 -3.93
N SER A 222 6.05 -14.21 -2.81
CA SER A 222 5.10 -14.94 -1.95
C SER A 222 3.64 -14.53 -2.19
N SER A 223 3.41 -13.43 -2.89
CA SER A 223 2.09 -12.96 -3.29
C SER A 223 2.19 -12.14 -4.58
N PHE A 224 1.12 -12.14 -5.35
CA PHE A 224 0.99 -11.39 -6.58
C PHE A 224 -0.37 -10.73 -6.65
N TYR A 225 -0.42 -9.41 -6.79
CA TYR A 225 -1.68 -8.68 -6.99
C TYR A 225 -1.72 -8.04 -8.38
N MET A 226 -2.92 -8.01 -8.95
CA MET A 226 -3.26 -7.19 -10.09
C MET A 226 -4.16 -6.05 -9.62
N GLY A 227 -3.69 -4.81 -9.75
CA GLY A 227 -4.44 -3.60 -9.44
C GLY A 227 -5.43 -3.25 -10.56
N LEU A 228 -6.71 -3.19 -10.20
CA LEU A 228 -7.84 -2.93 -11.09
C LEU A 228 -8.49 -1.60 -10.70
N SER A 229 -8.29 -0.58 -11.54
CA SER A 229 -8.92 0.72 -11.39
C SER A 229 -9.12 1.35 -12.77
N ILE A 230 -10.23 2.08 -12.95
CA ILE A 230 -10.46 2.90 -14.15
C ILE A 230 -9.49 4.08 -14.26
N ALA A 231 -8.80 4.44 -13.17
CA ALA A 231 -7.76 5.45 -13.18
C ALA A 231 -6.46 4.96 -13.86
N ASN A 232 -6.30 3.64 -13.99
CA ASN A 232 -5.14 3.03 -14.62
C ASN A 232 -5.47 2.58 -16.05
N GLU A 233 -4.83 3.18 -17.06
CA GLU A 233 -4.99 2.73 -18.46
C GLU A 233 -4.51 1.28 -18.66
N ASN A 234 -3.50 0.86 -17.89
CA ASN A 234 -2.98 -0.50 -17.86
C ASN A 234 -2.93 -0.99 -16.41
N PRO A 235 -3.30 -2.26 -16.13
CA PRO A 235 -3.19 -2.83 -14.79
C PRO A 235 -1.76 -2.73 -14.25
N VAL A 236 -1.64 -2.36 -12.98
CA VAL A 236 -0.37 -2.40 -12.26
C VAL A 236 -0.23 -3.79 -11.66
N LEU A 237 0.91 -4.43 -11.93
CA LEU A 237 1.25 -5.74 -11.40
C LEU A 237 2.11 -5.54 -10.16
N TYR A 238 1.69 -6.15 -9.05
CA TYR A 238 2.36 -6.06 -7.77
C TYR A 238 2.94 -7.42 -7.38
N TYR A 239 4.20 -7.44 -7.01
CA TYR A 239 4.94 -8.63 -6.61
C TYR A 239 5.47 -8.46 -5.20
N LEU A 240 5.05 -9.33 -4.26
CA LEU A 240 5.63 -9.37 -2.93
C LEU A 240 6.87 -10.24 -2.96
N LEU A 241 8.04 -9.64 -3.13
CA LEU A 241 9.30 -10.36 -3.09
C LEU A 241 9.56 -10.88 -1.67
N LYS A 242 9.88 -12.16 -1.54
CA LYS A 242 10.26 -12.78 -0.25
C LYS A 242 11.51 -12.13 0.34
N ASN A 243 12.41 -11.69 -0.54
CA ASN A 243 13.70 -11.12 -0.21
C ASN A 243 13.99 -9.93 -1.12
N LYS A 244 14.06 -8.72 -0.54
CA LYS A 244 14.28 -7.46 -1.27
C LYS A 244 15.61 -7.46 -2.03
N GLN A 245 16.60 -8.21 -1.57
CA GLN A 245 17.90 -8.42 -2.21
C GLN A 245 17.77 -9.04 -3.61
N GLU A 246 16.70 -9.76 -3.90
CA GLU A 246 16.51 -10.42 -5.21
C GLU A 246 15.93 -9.49 -6.28
N LEU A 247 15.55 -8.27 -5.92
CA LEU A 247 14.83 -7.35 -6.80
C LEU A 247 15.53 -7.15 -8.16
N GLN A 248 16.84 -6.90 -8.17
CA GLN A 248 17.60 -6.68 -9.41
C GLN A 248 17.75 -7.94 -10.28
N ASN A 249 17.47 -9.15 -9.75
CA ASN A 249 17.48 -10.37 -10.56
C ASN A 249 16.27 -10.44 -11.51
N TYR A 250 15.17 -9.75 -11.17
CA TYR A 250 13.91 -9.81 -11.89
C TYR A 250 13.50 -8.47 -12.52
N PHE A 251 13.90 -7.36 -11.92
CA PHE A 251 13.53 -6.01 -12.36
C PHE A 251 14.78 -5.23 -12.79
N ARG A 252 14.86 -4.86 -14.06
CA ARG A 252 15.97 -4.09 -14.64
C ARG A 252 15.80 -2.60 -14.36
N LEU A 253 16.10 -2.18 -13.14
CA LEU A 253 15.89 -0.81 -12.69
C LEU A 253 16.75 0.22 -13.45
N ASN A 254 16.19 1.41 -13.66
CA ASN A 254 16.96 2.60 -13.99
C ASN A 254 17.77 3.11 -12.77
N ASP A 255 18.53 4.18 -12.98
CA ASP A 255 19.44 4.73 -11.96
C ASP A 255 18.69 5.19 -10.70
N MET A 256 17.49 5.76 -10.87
CA MET A 256 16.68 6.21 -9.75
C MET A 256 16.13 5.03 -8.94
N GLY A 257 15.61 4.00 -9.61
CA GLY A 257 15.24 2.74 -8.96
C GLY A 257 16.41 2.09 -8.21
N ASN A 258 17.61 2.12 -8.81
CA ASN A 258 18.83 1.59 -8.18
C ASN A 258 19.26 2.41 -6.95
N ARG A 259 19.10 3.75 -6.97
CA ARG A 259 19.32 4.61 -5.80
C ARG A 259 18.41 4.18 -4.64
N VAL A 260 17.12 4.00 -4.90
CA VAL A 260 16.14 3.56 -3.89
C VAL A 260 16.49 2.18 -3.34
N HIS A 261 16.74 1.22 -4.23
CA HIS A 261 17.05 -0.15 -3.84
C HIS A 261 18.34 -0.23 -3.01
N SER A 262 19.39 0.51 -3.40
CA SER A 262 20.69 0.52 -2.71
C SER A 262 20.57 1.05 -1.29
N PHE A 263 19.79 2.12 -1.07
CA PHE A 263 19.52 2.64 0.26
C PHE A 263 18.89 1.57 1.15
N TYR A 264 17.80 0.95 0.71
CA TYR A 264 17.06 -0.04 1.49
C TYR A 264 17.77 -1.37 1.69
N ASN A 265 18.68 -1.74 0.79
CA ASN A 265 19.49 -2.93 0.95
C ASN A 265 20.45 -2.84 2.16
N GLN A 266 20.74 -1.63 2.63
CA GLN A 266 21.60 -1.36 3.79
C GLN A 266 20.81 -1.13 5.08
N GLN A 267 19.46 -1.08 5.03
CA GLN A 267 18.62 -0.82 6.20
C GLN A 267 18.22 -2.13 6.91
N GLU A 268 18.20 -2.08 8.24
CA GLU A 268 17.64 -3.14 9.09
C GLU A 268 16.12 -3.07 9.11
N ILE A 269 15.52 -3.46 7.97
CA ILE A 269 14.08 -3.51 7.75
C ILE A 269 13.61 -4.92 7.40
N LEU A 270 12.30 -5.13 7.28
CA LEU A 270 11.75 -6.43 6.89
C LEU A 270 12.39 -6.94 5.59
N PRO A 271 12.56 -8.27 5.45
CA PRO A 271 13.24 -8.85 4.31
C PRO A 271 12.42 -8.72 3.03
N HIS A 272 11.10 -8.71 3.12
CA HIS A 272 10.22 -8.63 1.95
C HIS A 272 10.02 -7.18 1.49
N ALA A 273 9.67 -7.02 0.22
CA ALA A 273 9.30 -5.74 -0.40
C ALA A 273 8.24 -5.97 -1.47
N TRP A 274 7.29 -5.04 -1.60
CA TRP A 274 6.40 -5.04 -2.75
C TRP A 274 7.05 -4.26 -3.90
N VAL A 275 6.81 -4.72 -5.12
CA VAL A 275 7.20 -4.05 -6.37
C VAL A 275 5.96 -3.90 -7.24
N GLY A 276 5.56 -2.67 -7.55
CA GLY A 276 4.44 -2.35 -8.43
C GLY A 276 4.93 -1.82 -9.77
N VAL A 277 4.55 -2.46 -10.88
CA VAL A 277 5.06 -2.13 -12.21
C VAL A 277 4.02 -2.43 -13.28
N ALA A 278 3.95 -1.62 -14.34
CA ALA A 278 3.10 -1.92 -15.48
C ALA A 278 3.71 -3.06 -16.30
N GLU A 279 2.89 -3.92 -16.92
CA GLU A 279 3.39 -5.04 -17.73
C GLU A 279 4.35 -4.58 -18.85
N GLN A 280 4.03 -3.44 -19.49
CA GLN A 280 4.83 -2.91 -20.60
C GLN A 280 6.28 -2.60 -20.20
N GLU A 281 6.51 -2.18 -18.95
CA GLU A 281 7.86 -1.90 -18.43
C GLU A 281 8.71 -3.17 -18.32
N LEU A 282 8.09 -4.33 -18.05
CA LEU A 282 8.78 -5.62 -17.93
C LEU A 282 9.26 -6.18 -19.27
N GLN A 283 8.74 -5.65 -20.38
CA GLN A 283 9.14 -6.01 -21.73
C GLN A 283 10.29 -5.13 -22.26
N GLN A 284 10.60 -4.03 -21.57
CA GLN A 284 11.63 -3.08 -21.98
C GLN A 284 13.04 -3.54 -21.60
N GLY A 285 14.05 -2.93 -22.21
CA GLY A 285 15.46 -3.18 -21.86
C GLY A 285 15.81 -2.71 -20.44
N ARG A 286 15.09 -1.70 -19.94
CA ARG A 286 15.22 -1.05 -18.63
C ARG A 286 13.84 -0.52 -18.21
N ILE A 287 13.53 -0.59 -16.93
CA ILE A 287 12.29 -0.10 -16.33
C ILE A 287 12.48 1.37 -15.97
N GLU A 288 11.65 2.24 -16.52
CA GLU A 288 11.63 3.66 -16.23
C GLU A 288 10.56 4.02 -15.21
N ASN A 289 9.45 3.27 -15.16
CA ASN A 289 8.34 3.54 -14.26
C ASN A 289 8.10 2.38 -13.30
N ILE A 290 8.32 2.60 -12.01
CA ILE A 290 8.21 1.54 -10.98
C ILE A 290 7.84 2.10 -9.61
N ARG A 291 7.10 1.32 -8.84
CA ARG A 291 6.77 1.59 -7.43
C ARG A 291 7.48 0.57 -6.54
N LEU A 292 8.23 1.05 -5.55
CA LEU A 292 9.02 0.22 -4.64
C LEU A 292 8.56 0.48 -3.21
N TYR A 293 8.19 -0.58 -2.49
CA TYR A 293 7.55 -0.49 -1.18
C TYR A 293 8.33 -1.31 -0.15
N TYR A 294 8.73 -0.67 0.94
CA TYR A 294 9.57 -1.26 1.99
C TYR A 294 8.92 -1.09 3.35
N TYR A 295 9.12 -2.07 4.24
CA TYR A 295 8.34 -2.20 5.47
C TYR A 295 9.23 -2.31 6.70
N GLN A 296 8.85 -1.61 7.78
CA GLN A 296 9.43 -1.79 9.10
C GLN A 296 8.35 -2.13 10.11
N ARG A 297 8.53 -3.23 10.85
CA ARG A 297 7.64 -3.61 11.96
C ARG A 297 8.09 -2.92 13.24
N PHE A 298 7.14 -2.45 14.03
CA PHE A 298 7.35 -1.86 15.35
C PHE A 298 6.49 -2.62 16.35
N ALA A 299 7.11 -3.41 17.20
CA ALA A 299 6.43 -4.29 18.14
C ALA A 299 7.10 -4.30 19.51
N ALA A 300 6.30 -4.44 20.57
CA ALA A 300 6.83 -4.60 21.92
C ALA A 300 7.63 -5.92 22.03
N GLY A 301 8.88 -5.84 22.48
CA GLY A 301 9.76 -7.02 22.64
C GLY A 301 10.74 -7.25 21.48
N MET A 302 10.71 -6.45 20.40
CA MET A 302 11.82 -6.40 19.45
C MET A 302 12.95 -5.53 20.01
N THR A 303 13.72 -6.10 20.93
CA THR A 303 15.08 -5.62 21.19
C THR A 303 15.93 -6.03 19.98
N GLY A 304 16.59 -5.06 19.35
CA GLY A 304 17.55 -5.34 18.28
C GLY A 304 18.68 -6.25 18.74
#